data_AF-A0A933JKW2-F1
#
_entry.id   AF-A0A933JKW2-F1
#
_cell.length_a   1.000
_cell.length_b   1.000
_cell.length_c   1.000
_cell.angle_alpha   90.00
_cell.angle_beta   90.00
_cell.angle_gamma   90.00
#
_symmetry.space_group_name_H-M   'P 1'
#
loop_
_entity.id
_entity.type
_entity.pdbx_description
1 polymer ?
#
loop_
_entity_poly.entity_id
_entity_poly.type
_entity_poly.pdbx_seq_one_letter_code
_entity_poly.pdbx_strand_id
1 'polypeptide(L)'
;MKPTIHRRKNERCLRGMQWVLWAGDEERPVQFDPMALAAWLERALSPGFQRADEIWGQRVVPRLIVPYEFEVRITERPGGVTVIHRFTAPPPCREENLNWVAARLAEFLEHAAIDGA
;
A
#
# COMPACT_ATOMS: atom_id res chain seq x y z
N MET A 1 18.54 5.83 -7.14
CA MET A 1 18.71 4.50 -6.51
C MET A 1 17.32 3.95 -6.26
N LYS A 2 17.01 2.70 -6.67
CA LYS A 2 15.66 2.14 -6.44
C LYS A 2 15.44 1.91 -4.94
N PRO A 3 14.34 2.38 -4.33
CA PRO A 3 14.07 2.16 -2.92
C PRO A 3 13.76 0.69 -2.66
N THR A 4 14.40 0.12 -1.63
CA THR A 4 14.13 -1.25 -1.19
C THR A 4 12.81 -1.28 -0.42
N ILE A 5 11.88 -2.14 -0.86
CA ILE A 5 10.59 -2.35 -0.19
C ILE A 5 10.67 -3.60 0.69
N HIS A 6 10.55 -3.41 2.00
CA HIS A 6 10.45 -4.49 2.97
C HIS A 6 9.00 -4.90 3.15
N ARG A 7 8.74 -6.22 3.20
CA ARG A 7 7.41 -6.79 3.36
C ARG A 7 7.32 -7.64 4.62
N ARG A 8 6.29 -7.43 5.43
CA ARG A 8 6.02 -8.23 6.63
C ARG A 8 4.60 -8.76 6.61
N LYS A 9 4.45 -10.06 6.84
CA LYS A 9 3.15 -10.68 7.05
C LYS A 9 2.64 -10.32 8.44
N ASN A 10 1.39 -9.89 8.56
CA ASN A 10 0.76 -9.71 9.86
C ASN A 10 0.35 -11.07 10.43
N GLU A 11 1.15 -11.62 11.34
CA GLU A 11 0.92 -12.92 11.97
C GLU A 11 -0.31 -12.96 12.88
N ARG A 12 -0.75 -11.79 13.38
CA ARG A 12 -1.98 -11.67 14.19
C ARG A 12 -3.24 -11.65 13.34
N CYS A 13 -3.11 -11.48 12.03
CA CYS A 13 -4.22 -11.70 11.12
C CYS A 13 -4.45 -13.21 11.02
N LEU A 14 -5.52 -13.72 11.64
CA LEU A 14 -5.88 -15.15 11.76
C LEU A 14 -5.93 -15.92 10.42
N ARG A 15 -5.77 -15.25 9.28
CA ARG A 15 -5.86 -15.83 7.93
C ARG A 15 -4.63 -15.54 7.06
N GLY A 16 -3.62 -14.82 7.56
CA GLY A 16 -2.40 -14.51 6.79
C GLY A 16 -2.63 -13.70 5.51
N MET A 17 -3.74 -12.96 5.45
CA MET A 17 -4.17 -12.21 4.26
C MET A 17 -3.69 -10.76 4.26
N GLN A 18 -3.08 -10.32 5.37
CA GLN A 18 -2.61 -8.95 5.56
C GLN A 18 -1.08 -8.90 5.54
N TRP A 19 -0.57 -7.97 4.74
CA TRP A 19 0.83 -7.63 4.62
C TRP A 19 1.01 -6.15 4.88
N VAL A 20 2.18 -5.77 5.40
CA VAL A 20 2.60 -4.37 5.50
C VAL A 20 3.89 -4.22 4.72
N LEU A 21 3.92 -3.16 3.90
CA LEU A 21 5.04 -2.76 3.08
C LEU A 21 5.64 -1.47 3.63
N TRP A 22 6.96 -1.39 3.71
CA TRP A 22 7.71 -0.18 4.04
C TRP A 22 8.82 0.04 3.04
N ALA A 23 9.09 1.29 2.70
CA ALA A 23 10.34 1.67 2.06
C ALA A 23 11.37 2.01 3.14
N GLY A 24 12.56 1.40 3.05
CA GLY A 24 13.51 1.42 4.16
C GLY A 24 13.12 0.43 5.28
N ASP A 25 13.62 0.65 6.49
CA ASP A 25 13.38 -0.24 7.64
C ASP A 25 12.02 0.03 8.31
N GLU A 26 11.41 -0.97 8.95
CA GLU A 26 10.20 -0.81 9.77
C GLU A 26 10.43 0.19 10.93
N GLU A 27 11.64 0.23 11.50
CA GLU A 27 11.98 1.18 12.57
C GLU A 27 12.22 2.61 12.06
N ARG A 28 12.58 2.74 10.79
CA ARG A 28 12.91 4.03 10.14
C ARG A 28 12.38 4.08 8.72
N PRO A 29 11.05 4.08 8.55
CA PRO A 29 10.47 4.04 7.23
C PRO A 29 10.61 5.41 6.56
N VAL A 30 10.82 5.39 5.25
CA VAL A 30 10.76 6.58 4.40
C VAL A 30 9.36 7.19 4.53
N GLN A 31 9.31 8.49 4.84
CA GLN A 31 8.05 9.22 4.95
C GLN A 31 7.60 9.69 3.57
N PHE A 32 6.30 9.71 3.36
CA PHE A 32 5.67 10.20 2.14
C PHE A 32 4.28 10.75 2.46
N ASP A 33 3.75 11.60 1.57
CA ASP A 33 2.37 12.06 1.67
C ASP A 33 1.41 10.90 1.29
N PRO A 34 0.56 10.44 2.23
CA PRO A 34 -0.38 9.36 1.97
C PRO A 34 -1.40 9.70 0.88
N MET A 35 -1.80 10.97 0.75
CA MET A 35 -2.79 11.40 -0.23
C MET A 35 -2.21 11.43 -1.64
N ALA A 36 -0.95 11.86 -1.77
CA ALA A 36 -0.22 11.83 -3.03
C ALA A 36 0.00 10.38 -3.52
N LEU A 37 0.38 9.47 -2.63
CA LEU A 37 0.49 8.05 -2.97
C LEU A 37 -0.87 7.45 -3.35
N ALA A 38 -1.94 7.80 -2.64
CA ALA A 38 -3.28 7.35 -2.99
C ALA A 38 -3.62 7.74 -4.42
N ALA A 39 -3.52 9.03 -4.75
CA ALA A 39 -3.79 9.54 -6.10
C ALA A 39 -2.90 8.91 -7.18
N TRP A 40 -1.63 8.62 -6.84
CA TRP A 40 -0.72 7.89 -7.74
C TRP A 40 -1.22 6.49 -8.07
N LEU A 41 -1.59 5.72 -7.04
CA LEU A 41 -2.10 4.36 -7.18
C LEU A 41 -3.45 4.33 -7.90
N GLU A 42 -4.33 5.30 -7.62
CA GLU A 42 -5.61 5.46 -8.32
C GLU A 42 -5.41 5.60 -9.83
N ARG A 43 -4.48 6.44 -10.27
CA ARG A 43 -4.18 6.59 -11.70
C ARG A 43 -3.68 5.29 -12.33
N ALA A 44 -2.92 4.50 -11.58
CA ALA A 44 -2.35 3.25 -12.06
C ALA A 44 -3.35 2.07 -12.12
N LEU A 45 -4.47 2.15 -11.40
CA LEU A 45 -5.44 1.05 -11.25
C LEU A 45 -6.68 1.18 -12.16
N SER A 46 -6.81 2.24 -12.96
CA SER A 46 -8.05 2.55 -13.67
C SER A 46 -8.33 1.66 -14.90
N PRO A 47 -9.59 1.24 -15.18
CA PRO A 47 -10.81 1.42 -14.37
C PRO A 47 -11.21 0.16 -13.57
N GLY A 48 -11.53 0.31 -12.27
CA GLY A 48 -12.07 -0.79 -11.45
C GLY A 48 -11.90 -0.68 -9.93
N PHE A 49 -11.10 0.26 -9.42
CA PHE A 49 -10.92 0.47 -7.98
C PHE A 49 -11.92 1.50 -7.41
N GLN A 50 -12.16 1.40 -6.10
CA GLN A 50 -12.95 2.35 -5.32
C GLN A 50 -12.06 2.98 -4.26
N ARG A 51 -12.11 4.30 -4.11
CA ARG A 51 -11.46 4.98 -3.00
C ARG A 51 -12.45 5.30 -1.90
N ALA A 52 -12.04 5.03 -0.67
CA ALA A 52 -12.74 5.41 0.54
C ALA A 52 -11.72 5.89 1.57
N ASP A 53 -11.82 7.16 1.97
CA ASP A 53 -10.92 7.72 2.97
C ASP A 53 -11.52 7.54 4.37
N GLU A 54 -10.72 7.06 5.32
CA GLU A 54 -11.14 6.82 6.70
C GLU A 54 -10.48 7.84 7.65
N ILE A 55 -11.26 8.44 8.55
CA ILE A 55 -10.77 9.46 9.49
C ILE A 55 -10.50 8.80 10.83
N TRP A 56 -9.23 8.78 11.24
CA TRP A 56 -8.77 8.24 12.53
C TRP A 56 -8.25 9.39 13.40
N GLY A 57 -9.14 9.97 14.20
CA GLY A 57 -8.84 11.17 14.97
C GLY A 57 -8.51 12.35 14.04
N GLN A 58 -7.26 12.82 14.07
CA GLN A 58 -6.77 13.90 13.20
C GLN A 58 -6.13 13.40 11.89
N ARG A 59 -6.06 12.08 11.68
CA ARG A 59 -5.40 11.48 10.53
C ARG A 59 -6.42 10.99 9.51
N VAL A 60 -6.08 11.10 8.24
CA VAL A 60 -6.82 10.45 7.15
C VAL A 60 -6.02 9.24 6.69
N VAL A 61 -6.69 8.09 6.58
CA VAL A 61 -6.15 6.84 6.05
C VAL A 61 -6.84 6.56 4.72
N PRO A 62 -6.17 6.83 3.58
CA PRO A 62 -6.73 6.49 2.28
C PRO A 62 -6.84 4.98 2.11
N ARG A 63 -7.99 4.54 1.59
CA ARG A 63 -8.22 3.13 1.27
C ARG A 63 -8.57 2.99 -0.20
N LEU A 64 -7.80 2.17 -0.90
CA LEU A 64 -8.06 1.80 -2.29
C LEU A 64 -8.53 0.36 -2.33
N ILE A 65 -9.72 0.15 -2.85
CA ILE A 65 -10.43 -1.12 -2.79
C ILE A 65 -10.60 -1.66 -4.20
N VAL A 66 -10.06 -2.84 -4.46
CA VAL A 66 -10.38 -3.64 -5.64
C VAL A 66 -11.44 -4.66 -5.20
N PRO A 67 -12.70 -4.51 -5.64
CA PRO A 67 -13.80 -5.37 -5.19
C PRO A 67 -13.45 -6.86 -5.33
N TYR A 68 -13.80 -7.65 -4.31
CA TYR A 68 -13.58 -9.10 -4.25
C TYR A 68 -12.11 -9.59 -4.26
N GLU A 69 -11.13 -8.70 -4.40
CA GLU A 69 -9.71 -9.07 -4.49
C GLU A 69 -8.88 -8.60 -3.29
N PHE A 70 -8.67 -7.29 -3.16
CA PHE A 70 -7.83 -6.73 -2.10
C PHE A 70 -8.14 -5.27 -1.79
N GLU A 71 -7.61 -4.81 -0.66
CA GLU A 71 -7.68 -3.44 -0.20
C GLU A 71 -6.27 -2.97 0.17
N VAL A 72 -5.92 -1.75 -0.24
CA VAL A 72 -4.69 -1.06 0.15
C VAL A 72 -5.06 0.04 1.14
N ARG A 73 -4.42 0.05 2.31
CA ARG A 73 -4.54 1.14 3.29
C ARG A 73 -3.21 1.85 3.41
N ILE A 74 -3.24 3.16 3.26
CA ILE A 74 -2.02 3.96 3.20
C ILE A 74 -1.82 4.65 4.55
N THR A 75 -0.67 4.41 5.17
CA THR A 75 -0.24 4.95 6.46
C THR A 75 -1.12 4.55 7.66
N GLU A 76 -1.86 3.43 7.57
CA GLU A 76 -2.46 2.78 8.75
C GLU A 76 -1.40 2.59 9.86
N ARG A 77 -0.16 2.27 9.44
CA ARG A 77 1.06 2.36 10.25
C ARG A 77 1.95 3.49 9.70
N PRO A 78 2.69 4.23 10.54
CA PRO A 78 3.60 5.28 10.06
C PRO A 78 4.52 4.77 8.94
N GLY A 79 4.56 5.50 7.81
CA GLY A 79 5.36 5.14 6.62
C GLY A 79 5.01 3.81 5.95
N GLY A 80 3.93 3.13 6.36
CA GLY A 80 3.57 1.79 5.91
C GLY A 80 2.39 1.79 4.95
N VAL A 81 2.39 0.83 4.03
CA VAL A 81 1.25 0.50 3.16
C VAL A 81 0.75 -0.89 3.52
N THR A 82 -0.47 -0.99 4.04
CA THR A 82 -1.09 -2.27 4.35
C THR A 82 -1.82 -2.81 3.11
N VAL A 83 -1.56 -4.06 2.75
CA VAL A 83 -2.32 -4.80 1.72
C VAL A 83 -3.14 -5.88 2.39
N ILE A 84 -4.45 -5.86 2.19
CA ILE A 84 -5.42 -6.79 2.80
C ILE A 84 -6.12 -7.55 1.67
N HIS A 85 -5.80 -8.84 1.52
CA HIS A 85 -6.47 -9.69 0.55
C HIS A 85 -7.84 -10.14 1.07
N ARG A 86 -8.82 -10.22 0.16
CA ARG A 86 -10.11 -10.85 0.43
C ARG A 86 -9.93 -12.37 0.36
N PHE A 87 -10.72 -13.09 1.15
CA PHE A 87 -10.70 -14.55 1.15
C PHE A 87 -11.08 -15.13 -0.22
N THR A 88 -11.93 -14.41 -0.96
CA THR A 88 -12.38 -14.72 -2.32
C THR A 88 -11.29 -14.60 -3.38
N ALA A 89 -10.17 -13.92 -3.10
CA ALA A 89 -9.07 -13.79 -4.04
C ALA A 89 -8.30 -15.13 -4.17
N PRO A 90 -8.10 -15.66 -5.39
CA PRO A 90 -7.30 -16.86 -5.62
C PRO A 90 -5.86 -16.69 -5.09
N PRO A 91 -5.21 -17.74 -4.54
CA PRO A 91 -3.86 -17.63 -4.00
C PRO A 91 -2.80 -17.04 -4.96
N PRO A 92 -2.75 -17.41 -6.27
CA PRO A 92 -1.80 -16.80 -7.21
C PRO A 92 -1.97 -15.28 -7.33
N CYS A 93 -3.21 -14.80 -7.35
CA CYS A 93 -3.51 -13.38 -7.44
C CYS A 93 -3.04 -12.60 -6.20
N ARG A 94 -2.89 -13.23 -5.04
CA ARG A 94 -2.46 -12.53 -3.81
C ARG A 94 -0.99 -12.11 -3.87
N GLU A 95 -0.13 -13.00 -4.37
CA GLU A 95 1.29 -12.66 -4.51
C GLU A 95 1.49 -11.64 -5.64
N GLU A 96 0.77 -11.79 -6.75
CA GLU A 96 0.75 -10.82 -7.84
C GLU A 96 0.29 -9.43 -7.35
N ASN A 97 -0.82 -9.36 -6.61
CA ASN A 97 -1.33 -8.10 -6.05
C ASN A 97 -0.33 -7.48 -5.07
N LEU A 98 0.28 -8.28 -4.19
CA LEU A 98 1.30 -7.78 -3.27
C LEU A 98 2.51 -7.20 -4.01
N ASN A 99 3.01 -7.93 -5.02
CA ASN A 99 4.16 -7.50 -5.82
C ASN A 99 3.82 -6.25 -6.65
N TRP A 100 2.60 -6.17 -7.17
CA TRP A 100 2.09 -5.00 -7.89
C TRP A 100 2.09 -3.76 -6.98
N VAL A 101 1.53 -3.85 -5.76
CA VAL A 101 1.52 -2.71 -4.82
C VAL A 101 2.95 -2.30 -4.44
N ALA A 102 3.83 -3.26 -4.17
CA ALA A 102 5.23 -2.99 -3.83
C ALA A 102 5.97 -2.26 -4.97
N ALA A 103 5.78 -2.70 -6.22
CA ALA A 103 6.38 -2.05 -7.39
C ALA A 103 5.90 -0.60 -7.55
N ARG A 104 4.59 -0.36 -7.39
CA ARG A 104 4.03 1.00 -7.50
C ARG A 104 4.48 1.93 -6.37
N LEU A 105 4.63 1.41 -5.15
CA LEU A 105 5.21 2.17 -4.04
C LEU A 105 6.66 2.59 -4.35
N ALA A 106 7.47 1.67 -4.88
CA ALA A 106 8.84 1.99 -5.26
C ALA A 106 8.90 3.06 -6.36
N GLU A 107 8.08 2.94 -7.41
CA GLU A 107 7.98 3.91 -8.50
C GLU A 107 7.55 5.30 -8.03
N PHE A 108 6.57 5.36 -7.13
CA PHE A 108 6.12 6.62 -6.54
C PHE A 108 7.25 7.31 -5.77
N LEU A 109 7.99 6.56 -4.96
CA LEU A 109 9.09 7.10 -4.16
C LEU A 109 10.28 7.54 -5.03
N GLU A 110 10.54 6.86 -6.14
CA GLU A 110 11.50 7.31 -7.15
C GLU A 110 11.10 8.65 -7.76
N HIS A 111 9.82 8.83 -8.11
CA HIS A 111 9.31 10.11 -8.63
C HIS A 111 9.34 11.22 -7.57
N ALA A 112 8.85 10.95 -6.37
CA ALA A 112 8.80 11.94 -5.30
C ALA A 112 10.21 12.40 -4.87
N ALA A 113 11.22 11.53 -4.96
CA ALA A 113 12.61 11.90 -4.70
C ALA A 113 13.21 12.82 -5.78
N ILE A 114 12.67 12.81 -7.01
CA ILE A 114 13.10 13.69 -8.10
C ILE A 114 12.48 15.08 -7.95
N ASP A 115 11.21 15.17 -7.54
CA ASP A 115 10.51 16.46 -7.39
C ASP A 115 10.94 17.25 -6.13
N GLY A 116 11.67 16.62 -5.21
CA GLY A 116 12.16 17.22 -3.97
C GLY A 116 13.66 17.58 -3.95
N ALA A 117 14.36 17.42 -5.08
CA ALA A 117 15.80 17.72 -5.24
C ALA A 117 16.02 18.96 -6.13
#